data_AF-A0A7C5XQV8-F1
#
_entry.id   AF-A0A7C5XQV8-F1
#
_cell.length_a   1.000
_cell.length_b   1.000
_cell.length_c   1.000
_cell.angle_alpha   90.00
_cell.angle_beta   90.00
_cell.angle_gamma   90.00
#
_symmetry.space_group_name_H-M   'P 1'
#
loop_
_entity.id
_entity.type
_entity.pdbx_description
1 polymer ?
#
loop_
_entity_poly.entity_id
_entity_poly.type
_entity_poly.pdbx_seq_one_letter_code
_entity_poly.pdbx_strand_id
1 'polypeptide(L)' 'GESKVEVVLDKDTGGLMDIAVKKPATATYDVAYINDVMDLTRLGDTVYIAFSENKPLQMEFGSETTGKVTYLLAPKIA' A
#
# COMPACT_ATOMS: atom_id res chain seq x y z
N GLY A 1 3.14 -24.11 13.09
CA GLY A 1 3.80 -23.95 11.79
C GLY A 1 3.27 -22.68 11.18
N GLU A 2 4.14 -21.71 10.90
CA GLU A 2 3.70 -20.42 10.37
C GLU A 2 3.15 -20.61 8.95
N SER A 3 1.88 -20.25 8.75
CA SER A 3 1.27 -20.26 7.42
C SER A 3 1.73 -19.00 6.69
N LYS A 4 2.53 -19.16 5.64
CA LYS A 4 2.90 -18.08 4.73
C LYS A 4 1.77 -17.87 3.72
N VAL A 5 1.35 -16.63 3.55
CA VAL A 5 0.41 -16.20 2.50
C VAL A 5 1.17 -15.33 1.51
N GLU A 6 0.95 -15.54 0.22
CA GLU A 6 1.52 -14.74 -0.86
C GLU A 6 0.39 -14.27 -1.77
N VAL A 7 0.41 -12.97 -2.09
CA VAL A 7 -0.51 -12.34 -3.03
C VAL A 7 0.33 -11.70 -4.11
N VAL A 8 0.06 -12.05 -5.36
CA VAL A 8 0.70 -11.47 -6.55
C VAL A 8 -0.33 -10.61 -7.25
N LEU A 9 0.03 -9.34 -7.50
CA LEU A 9 -0.78 -8.41 -8.28
C LEU A 9 -0.05 -8.13 -9.60
N ASP A 10 -0.75 -8.30 -10.71
CA ASP A 10 -0.28 -8.01 -12.06
C ASP A 10 -1.34 -7.21 -12.83
N LYS A 11 -1.02 -6.85 -14.08
CA LYS A 11 -1.91 -6.05 -14.93
C LYS A 11 -3.23 -6.73 -15.28
N ASP A 12 -3.31 -8.05 -15.12
CA ASP A 12 -4.51 -8.84 -15.40
C ASP A 12 -5.37 -9.03 -14.14
N THR A 13 -4.86 -8.60 -12.98
CA THR A 13 -5.59 -8.62 -11.72
C THR A 13 -6.71 -7.59 -11.75
N GLY A 14 -7.97 -8.05 -11.79
CA GLY A 14 -9.14 -7.18 -12.01
C GLY A 14 -9.36 -6.04 -10.99
N GLY A 15 -8.72 -6.09 -9.83
CA GLY A 15 -8.75 -5.00 -8.84
C GLY A 15 -7.63 -3.97 -8.98
N LEU A 16 -6.66 -4.18 -9.87
CA LEU A 16 -5.53 -3.29 -10.08
C LEU A 16 -5.85 -2.28 -11.18
N MET A 17 -5.96 -1.00 -10.83
CA MET A 17 -6.25 0.05 -11.81
C MET A 17 -5.02 0.45 -12.64
N ASP A 18 -3.87 0.60 -11.98
CA ASP A 18 -2.61 0.95 -12.61
C ASP A 18 -1.43 0.46 -11.77
N ILE A 19 -0.29 0.22 -12.42
CA ILE A 19 0.98 -0.11 -11.77
C ILE A 19 2.16 0.40 -12.57
N ALA A 20 3.05 1.14 -11.89
CA ALA A 20 4.26 1.70 -12.47
C ALA A 20 5.50 1.31 -11.64
N VAL A 21 6.30 0.38 -12.16
CA VAL A 21 7.57 -0.04 -11.53
C VAL A 21 8.73 0.64 -12.24
N LYS A 22 9.30 1.67 -11.61
CA LYS A 22 10.46 2.40 -12.14
C LYS A 22 11.79 1.68 -11.88
N LYS A 23 11.90 1.03 -10.73
CA LYS A 23 13.04 0.22 -10.30
C LYS A 23 12.49 -0.93 -9.43
N PRO A 24 13.02 -2.16 -9.55
CA PRO A 24 12.74 -3.20 -8.57
C PRO A 24 13.03 -2.71 -7.15
N ALA A 25 12.12 -2.96 -6.22
CA ALA A 25 12.24 -2.55 -4.83
C ALA A 25 11.60 -3.60 -3.92
N THR A 26 12.21 -3.84 -2.77
CA THR A 26 11.66 -4.70 -1.71
C THR A 26 11.72 -3.96 -0.39
N ALA A 27 10.64 -3.96 0.38
CA ALA A 27 10.60 -3.36 1.71
C ALA A 27 9.71 -4.21 2.63
N THR A 28 10.04 -4.21 3.92
CA THR A 28 9.30 -4.96 4.95
C THR A 28 8.61 -3.99 5.89
N TYR A 29 7.37 -4.26 6.25
CA TYR A 29 6.55 -3.41 7.13
C TYR A 29 5.92 -4.24 8.23
N ASP A 30 5.57 -3.61 9.36
CA ASP A 30 4.71 -4.27 10.34
C ASP A 30 3.26 -4.26 9.85
N VAL A 31 2.65 -5.43 9.74
CA VAL A 31 1.25 -5.55 9.28
C VAL A 31 0.28 -4.91 10.27
N ALA A 32 0.62 -4.83 11.56
CA ALA A 32 -0.24 -4.21 12.56
C ALA A 32 -0.52 -2.74 12.23
N TYR A 33 0.50 -1.98 11.83
CA TYR A 33 0.35 -0.57 11.45
C TYR A 33 -0.45 -0.37 10.17
N ILE A 34 -0.36 -1.31 9.22
CA ILE A 34 -1.20 -1.28 8.02
C ILE A 34 -2.65 -1.56 8.40
N ASN A 35 -2.90 -2.55 9.27
CA ASN A 35 -4.24 -2.90 9.72
C ASN A 35 -4.96 -1.74 10.43
N ASP A 36 -4.24 -0.96 11.24
CA ASP A 36 -4.79 0.19 11.97
C ASP A 36 -5.42 1.27 11.07
N VAL A 37 -5.04 1.32 9.79
CA VAL A 37 -5.53 2.32 8.83
C VAL A 37 -6.46 1.75 7.75
N MET A 38 -6.77 0.45 7.78
CA MET A 38 -7.62 -0.18 6.75
C MET A 38 -9.04 0.38 6.72
N ASP A 39 -9.56 0.85 7.85
CA ASP A 39 -10.88 1.46 7.92
C ASP A 39 -10.99 2.73 7.05
N LEU A 40 -9.87 3.40 6.72
CA LEU A 40 -9.84 4.58 5.83
C LEU A 40 -10.22 4.25 4.37
N THR A 41 -10.24 2.98 3.99
CA THR A 41 -10.73 2.53 2.67
C THR A 41 -12.16 3.00 2.38
N ARG A 42 -12.97 3.29 3.40
CA ARG A 42 -14.31 3.88 3.22
C ARG A 42 -14.34 5.27 2.59
N LEU A 43 -13.19 5.96 2.51
CA LEU A 43 -13.11 7.35 2.03
C LEU A 43 -13.12 7.47 0.51
N GLY A 44 -12.91 6.35 -0.21
CA GLY A 44 -12.95 6.31 -1.67
C GLY A 44 -12.86 4.88 -2.21
N ASP A 45 -13.15 4.72 -3.49
CA ASP A 45 -13.19 3.40 -4.13
C ASP A 45 -11.80 2.79 -4.38
N THR A 46 -10.75 3.60 -4.25
CA THR A 46 -9.38 3.25 -4.62
C THR A 46 -8.40 3.69 -3.53
N VAL A 47 -7.29 2.96 -3.43
CA VAL A 47 -6.16 3.30 -2.57
C VAL A 47 -4.91 3.37 -3.44
N TYR A 48 -4.21 4.49 -3.42
CA TYR A 48 -2.92 4.60 -4.08
C TYR A 48 -1.82 4.14 -3.13
N ILE A 49 -0.94 3.26 -3.60
CA ILE A 49 0.14 2.67 -2.81
C ILE A 49 1.47 2.91 -3.53
N ALA A 50 2.45 3.48 -2.84
CA ALA A 50 3.80 3.67 -3.35
C ALA A 50 4.85 3.39 -2.27
N PHE A 51 5.97 2.77 -2.65
CA PHE A 51 7.10 2.56 -1.75
C PHE A 51 8.43 2.52 -2.50
N SER A 52 9.53 2.62 -1.76
CA SER A 52 10.86 2.25 -2.24
C SER A 52 11.74 1.81 -1.08
N GLU A 53 12.89 1.18 -1.35
CA GLU A 53 13.82 0.69 -0.31
C GLU A 53 14.25 1.79 0.69
N ASN A 54 14.31 3.04 0.23
CA ASN A 54 14.80 4.18 1.03
C ASN A 54 13.70 5.20 1.34
N LYS A 55 12.41 4.82 1.18
CA LYS A 55 11.28 5.70 1.46
C LYS A 55 10.19 4.96 2.25
N PRO A 56 9.36 5.69 3.01
CA PRO A 56 8.17 5.12 3.62
C PRO A 56 7.26 4.46 2.58
N LEU A 57 6.47 3.48 3.02
CA LEU A 57 5.22 3.14 2.36
C LEU A 57 4.30 4.35 2.45
N GLN A 58 3.81 4.82 1.31
CA GLN A 58 2.80 5.85 1.18
C GLN A 58 1.49 5.20 0.75
N MET A 59 0.43 5.46 1.51
CA MET A 59 -0.93 5.07 1.17
C MET A 59 -1.80 6.32 1.13
N GLU A 60 -2.52 6.54 0.03
CA GLU A 60 -3.49 7.63 -0.09
C GLU A 60 -4.90 7.07 -0.17
N PHE A 61 -5.76 7.60 0.70
CA PHE A 61 -7.17 7.24 0.80
C PHE A 61 -8.04 8.44 0.43
N GLY A 62 -9.12 8.18 -0.29
CA GLY A 62 -10.09 9.19 -0.68
C GLY A 62 -9.69 9.95 -1.95
N SER A 63 -10.25 11.14 -2.12
CA SER A 63 -10.11 11.94 -3.34
C SER A 63 -10.03 13.43 -3.02
N GLU A 64 -9.69 14.24 -4.01
CA GLU A 64 -9.76 15.71 -3.88
C GLU A 64 -11.20 16.19 -3.58
N THR A 65 -12.23 15.40 -3.91
CA THR A 65 -13.64 15.73 -3.65
C THR A 65 -14.08 15.34 -2.24
N THR A 66 -13.64 14.18 -1.73
CA THR A 66 -14.05 13.64 -0.42
C THR A 66 -13.10 14.01 0.72
N GLY A 67 -11.97 14.64 0.38
CA GLY A 67 -10.83 14.81 1.27
C GLY A 67 -9.85 13.65 1.14
N LYS A 68 -8.55 13.96 1.23
CA LYS A 68 -7.46 13.00 1.05
C LYS A 68 -6.70 12.80 2.35
N VAL A 69 -6.48 11.55 2.73
CA VAL A 69 -5.60 11.18 3.84
C VAL A 69 -4.37 10.48 3.28
N THR A 70 -3.19 10.99 3.62
CA THR A 70 -1.91 10.37 3.29
C THR A 70 -1.31 9.75 4.55
N TYR A 71 -1.12 8.44 4.52
CA TYR A 71 -0.46 7.67 5.58
C TYR A 71 0.96 7.31 5.14
N LEU A 72 1.94 7.53 6.04
CA LEU A 72 3.36 7.23 5.80
C LEU A 72 3.88 6.26 6.86
N LEU A 73 4.37 5.11 6.42
CA LEU A 73 4.91 4.07 7.30
C LEU A 73 6.36 3.78 6.95
N ALA A 74 7.26 4.00 7.91
CA ALA A 74 8.66 3.66 7.75
C ALA A 74 8.84 2.13 7.58
N PRO A 75 9.70 1.67 6.66
CA PRO A 75 10.04 0.26 6.57
C PRO A 75 10.77 -0.20 7.84
N LYS A 76 10.63 -1.48 8.18
CA LYS A 76 11.51 -2.11 9.16
C LYS A 76 12.93 -2.04 8.62
N ILE A 77 13.87 -1.62 9.47
CA ILE A 77 15.28 -1.67 9.15
C ILE A 77 15.64 -3.15 8.97
N ALA A 78 16.17 -3.48 7.79
CA ALA A 78 16.69 -4.82 7.50
C ALA A 78 17.94 -5.12 8.34
#